data_AF-M0QFT1-F1
#
_entry.id   AF-M0QFT1-F1
#
_cell.length_a   1.000
_cell.length_b   1.000
_cell.length_c   1.000
_cell.angle_alpha   90.00
_cell.angle_beta   90.00
_cell.angle_gamma   90.00
#
_symmetry.space_group_name_H-M   'P 1'
#
loop_
_entity.id
_entity.type
_entity.pdbx_description
1 polymer ?
#
loop_
_entity_poly.entity_id
_entity_poly.type
_entity_poly.pdbx_seq_one_letter_code
_entity_poly.pdbx_strand_id
1 'polypeptide(L)'
;MRARVKTLRRMHTLSTDHVYVEAISEYERWTPAGERAEIWRNLDLLVVQLDSLDITYNDLRNALCPRQDKREACLMFDSEALAKTYGDYAYGASNFIVPLLPTQLNTAIRHGDLISENRRGDVGYLASTYPHLRLDGVGATEQIYCVHLSNLSPGTRDAIELGLRGTPGFIGVVDTTLQSPIKNLISGTLSANLLKAGSTYISAHYDEIEPKEGVYEGNWDLGTARTVSVFEVLFGQYLVYKIQRSSDGALSRNEALILTSLDASYSRKTSSKIDVSITDSKFDYLTSAKGVNLENMGLGHLTSDQLCSLVLDKVRHHYLYGLRLLENGDLLCSTLIELERAGSSSYRAEVGLRLEPDDDTFHITTFY
;
A
#
# COMPACT_ATOMS: atom_id res chain seq x y z
N MET A 1 2.98 -19.34 30.54
CA MET A 1 1.91 -18.46 30.03
C MET A 1 2.44 -17.02 30.08
N ARG A 2 3.06 -16.51 29.00
CA ARG A 2 3.52 -15.11 28.98
C ARG A 2 2.28 -14.21 28.89
N ALA A 3 2.16 -13.24 29.79
CA ALA A 3 1.11 -12.24 29.73
C ALA A 3 1.14 -11.57 28.34
N ARG A 4 0.00 -11.51 27.67
CA ARG A 4 -0.10 -10.86 26.35
C ARG A 4 0.02 -9.35 26.61
N VAL A 5 1.16 -8.76 26.27
CA VAL A 5 1.34 -7.30 26.35
C VAL A 5 0.30 -6.64 25.44
N LYS A 6 -0.43 -5.66 25.97
CA LYS A 6 -1.48 -4.97 25.22
C LYS A 6 -0.87 -3.96 24.26
N THR A 7 -1.57 -3.74 23.14
CA THR A 7 -1.24 -2.67 22.20
C THR A 7 -1.78 -1.35 22.76
N LEU A 8 -0.89 -0.37 22.92
CA LEU A 8 -1.22 0.99 23.35
C LEU A 8 -1.75 1.82 22.18
N ARG A 9 -1.05 1.77 21.04
CA ARG A 9 -1.42 2.50 19.82
C ARG A 9 -1.15 1.68 18.57
N ARG A 10 -1.93 1.91 17.51
CA ARG A 10 -1.78 1.24 16.22
C ARG A 10 -1.93 2.22 15.08
N MET A 11 -1.07 2.08 14.07
CA MET A 11 -1.13 2.79 12.80
C MET A 11 -0.96 1.76 11.67
N HIS A 12 -1.94 1.67 10.75
CA HIS A 12 -1.93 0.67 9.69
C HIS A 12 -0.90 0.96 8.59
N THR A 13 -0.77 2.23 8.26
CA THR A 13 0.13 2.75 7.23
C THR A 13 0.47 4.20 7.60
N LEU A 14 1.64 4.64 7.17
CA LEU A 14 2.02 6.04 7.16
C LEU A 14 2.54 6.35 5.76
N SER A 15 1.76 7.10 4.99
CA SER A 15 2.13 7.51 3.64
C SER A 15 3.19 8.59 3.74
N THR A 16 4.41 8.22 3.41
CA THR A 16 5.53 9.14 3.32
C THR A 16 5.45 9.99 2.05
N ASP A 17 4.69 9.58 1.02
CA ASP A 17 4.52 10.41 -0.18
C ASP A 17 3.69 11.68 0.10
N HIS A 18 3.07 11.80 1.28
CA HIS A 18 2.35 12.99 1.72
C HIS A 18 3.26 13.94 2.52
N VAL A 19 3.75 14.99 1.85
CA VAL A 19 4.81 15.91 2.34
C VAL A 19 4.43 16.81 3.52
N TYR A 20 3.20 16.75 4.05
CA TYR A 20 2.74 17.68 5.09
C TYR A 20 3.63 17.70 6.33
N VAL A 21 3.95 16.54 6.92
CA VAL A 21 4.75 16.51 8.16
C VAL A 21 6.17 17.03 7.89
N GLU A 22 6.76 16.70 6.74
CA GLU A 22 8.06 17.25 6.32
C GLU A 22 8.00 18.78 6.21
N ALA A 23 7.06 19.29 5.41
CA ALA A 23 6.95 20.71 5.10
C ALA A 23 6.64 21.56 6.35
N ILE A 24 5.69 21.12 7.18
CA ILE A 24 5.34 21.84 8.42
C ILE A 24 6.44 21.71 9.46
N SER A 25 7.10 20.54 9.59
CA SER A 25 8.25 20.39 10.47
C SER A 25 9.39 21.34 10.10
N GLU A 26 9.70 21.48 8.81
CA GLU A 26 10.72 22.43 8.34
C GLU A 26 10.32 23.88 8.62
N TYR A 27 9.05 24.25 8.39
CA TYR A 27 8.53 25.60 8.62
C TYR A 27 8.50 25.98 10.11
N GLU A 28 7.87 25.15 10.94
CA GLU A 28 7.71 25.34 12.39
C GLU A 28 8.95 24.94 13.20
N ARG A 29 9.97 24.38 12.53
CA ARG A 29 11.22 23.89 13.13
C ARG A 29 10.98 22.87 14.24
N TRP A 30 10.12 21.89 13.97
CA TRP A 30 9.82 20.86 14.96
C TRP A 30 11.06 20.05 15.32
N THR A 31 11.11 19.66 16.59
CA THR A 31 12.05 18.63 17.04
C THR A 31 11.56 17.26 16.56
N PRO A 32 12.44 16.25 16.53
CA PRO A 32 12.05 14.85 16.29
C PRO A 32 10.89 14.36 17.15
N ALA A 33 10.89 14.75 18.42
CA ALA A 33 9.82 14.43 19.35
C ALA A 33 8.52 15.17 18.96
N GLY A 34 8.63 16.40 18.45
CA GLY A 34 7.52 17.16 17.89
C GLY A 34 6.93 16.51 16.63
N GLU A 35 7.77 16.12 15.66
CA GLU A 35 7.34 15.38 14.46
C GLU A 35 6.57 14.11 14.84
N ARG A 36 7.15 13.30 15.74
CA ARG A 36 6.52 12.08 16.24
C ARG A 36 5.20 12.39 16.94
N ALA A 37 5.16 13.39 17.82
CA ALA A 37 3.94 13.77 18.53
C ALA A 37 2.84 14.18 17.54
N GLU A 38 3.18 14.95 16.51
CA GLU A 38 2.22 15.38 15.49
C GLU A 38 1.66 14.23 14.67
N ILE A 39 2.52 13.30 14.20
CA ILE A 39 2.08 12.11 13.46
C ILE A 39 1.02 11.36 14.27
N TRP A 40 1.29 11.09 15.55
CA TRP A 40 0.32 10.38 16.37
C TRP A 40 -0.92 11.22 16.71
N ARG A 41 -0.79 12.54 16.88
CA ARG A 41 -1.91 13.46 17.11
C ARG A 41 -2.86 13.49 15.91
N ASN A 42 -2.33 13.57 14.70
CA ASN A 42 -3.11 13.54 13.46
C ASN A 42 -3.82 12.19 13.29
N LEU A 43 -3.18 11.08 13.67
CA LEU A 43 -3.85 9.80 13.70
C LEU A 43 -5.00 9.76 14.72
N ASP A 44 -4.83 10.32 15.92
CA ASP A 44 -5.91 10.40 16.91
C ASP A 44 -7.09 11.22 16.36
N LEU A 45 -6.82 12.33 15.66
CA LEU A 45 -7.85 13.13 15.00
C LEU A 45 -8.61 12.31 13.94
N LEU A 46 -7.90 11.54 13.11
CA LEU A 46 -8.52 10.67 12.12
C LEU A 46 -9.40 9.62 12.79
N VAL A 47 -8.93 9.00 13.88
CA VAL A 47 -9.72 8.00 14.62
C VAL A 47 -11.02 8.61 15.14
N VAL A 48 -10.96 9.81 15.75
CA VAL A 48 -12.16 10.52 16.21
C VAL A 48 -13.11 10.83 15.04
N GLN A 49 -12.58 11.26 13.90
CA GLN A 49 -13.37 11.55 12.70
C GLN A 49 -14.05 10.30 12.14
N LEU A 50 -13.33 9.19 12.02
CA LEU A 50 -13.88 7.92 11.56
C LEU A 50 -14.91 7.36 12.54
N ASP A 51 -14.66 7.43 13.85
CA ASP A 51 -15.60 6.98 14.87
C ASP A 51 -16.91 7.79 14.83
N SER A 52 -16.84 9.10 14.57
CA SER A 52 -18.03 9.94 14.36
C SER A 52 -18.85 9.59 13.11
N LEU A 53 -18.25 8.82 12.20
CA LEU A 53 -18.84 8.30 10.97
C LEU A 53 -19.15 6.80 11.06
N ASP A 54 -19.18 6.22 12.26
CA ASP A 54 -19.41 4.79 12.52
C ASP A 54 -18.40 3.87 11.81
N ILE A 55 -17.14 4.31 11.68
CA ILE A 55 -16.06 3.52 11.08
C ILE A 55 -14.95 3.31 12.12
N THR A 56 -14.76 2.06 12.52
CA THR A 56 -13.65 1.69 13.41
C THR A 56 -12.34 1.62 12.62
N TYR A 57 -11.37 2.51 12.92
CA TYR A 57 -10.08 2.55 12.24
C TYR A 57 -9.37 1.19 12.17
N ASN A 58 -9.45 0.39 13.24
CA ASN A 58 -8.82 -0.93 13.32
C ASN A 58 -9.32 -1.93 12.27
N ASP A 59 -10.55 -1.76 11.77
CA ASP A 59 -11.15 -2.65 10.78
C ASP A 59 -10.60 -2.36 9.36
N LEU A 60 -9.97 -1.20 9.16
CA LEU A 60 -9.36 -0.78 7.90
C LEU A 60 -8.03 -1.49 7.61
N ARG A 61 -7.49 -2.29 8.55
CA ARG A 61 -6.25 -3.07 8.35
C ARG A 61 -6.24 -3.83 7.02
N ASN A 62 -7.36 -4.46 6.67
CA ASN A 62 -7.45 -5.31 5.49
C ASN A 62 -7.49 -4.53 4.17
N ALA A 63 -7.73 -3.21 4.20
CA ALA A 63 -7.63 -2.35 3.03
C ALA A 63 -6.25 -1.67 2.93
N LEU A 64 -5.61 -1.41 4.08
CA LEU A 64 -4.41 -0.57 4.18
C LEU A 64 -3.09 -1.32 4.33
N CYS A 65 -3.10 -2.51 4.94
CA CYS A 65 -1.91 -3.34 5.10
C CYS A 65 -1.88 -4.44 4.02
N PRO A 66 -0.76 -4.65 3.34
CA PRO A 66 -0.66 -5.67 2.30
C PRO A 66 -0.62 -7.06 2.94
N ARG A 67 -1.06 -8.08 2.19
CA ARG A 67 -1.22 -9.44 2.69
C ARG A 67 -0.65 -10.48 1.73
N GLN A 68 -0.01 -11.51 2.27
CA GLN A 68 0.60 -12.58 1.47
C GLN A 68 -0.40 -13.40 0.65
N ASP A 69 -1.64 -13.55 1.14
CA ASP A 69 -2.70 -14.36 0.53
C ASP A 69 -3.59 -13.58 -0.43
N LYS A 70 -3.27 -12.30 -0.66
CA LYS A 70 -4.03 -11.39 -1.51
C LYS A 70 -3.27 -10.99 -2.76
N ARG A 71 -4.01 -10.50 -3.74
CA ARG A 71 -3.54 -10.00 -5.03
C ARG A 71 -3.66 -8.50 -5.11
N GLU A 72 -2.84 -7.91 -5.96
CA GLU A 72 -2.95 -6.53 -6.41
C GLU A 72 -3.14 -6.55 -7.92
N ALA A 73 -3.99 -5.65 -8.43
CA ALA A 73 -4.27 -5.59 -9.85
C ALA A 73 -4.34 -4.14 -10.32
N CYS A 74 -3.76 -3.86 -11.49
CA CYS A 74 -3.95 -2.63 -12.21
C CYS A 74 -4.89 -2.88 -13.39
N LEU A 75 -6.09 -2.30 -13.33
CA LEU A 75 -7.06 -2.28 -14.41
C LEU A 75 -6.70 -1.11 -15.34
N MET A 76 -6.60 -1.36 -16.64
CA MET A 76 -6.20 -0.35 -17.62
C MET A 76 -7.34 -0.06 -18.59
N PHE A 77 -7.54 1.22 -18.87
CA PHE A 77 -8.55 1.72 -19.79
C PHE A 77 -7.97 2.77 -20.73
N ASP A 78 -8.46 2.80 -21.96
CA ASP A 78 -8.23 3.87 -22.92
C ASP A 78 -9.06 5.10 -22.52
N SER A 79 -8.36 6.15 -22.06
CA SER A 79 -8.98 7.37 -21.56
C SER A 79 -9.71 8.14 -22.66
N GLU A 80 -9.22 8.12 -23.90
CA GLU A 80 -9.88 8.81 -25.02
C GLU A 80 -11.18 8.11 -25.42
N ALA A 81 -11.16 6.78 -25.49
CA ALA A 81 -12.35 5.98 -25.79
C ALA A 81 -13.46 6.19 -24.77
N LEU A 82 -13.10 6.22 -23.47
CA LEU A 82 -14.04 6.48 -22.40
C LEU A 82 -14.53 7.94 -22.39
N ALA A 83 -13.64 8.92 -22.49
CA ALA A 83 -14.01 10.33 -22.49
C ALA A 83 -14.95 10.68 -23.64
N LYS A 84 -14.75 10.09 -24.83
CA LYS A 84 -15.65 10.28 -25.98
C LYS A 84 -17.07 9.77 -25.72
N THR A 85 -17.21 8.72 -24.92
CA THR A 85 -18.50 8.06 -24.64
C THR A 85 -19.19 8.65 -23.41
N TYR A 86 -18.43 9.03 -22.39
CA TYR A 86 -18.93 9.38 -21.06
C TYR A 86 -18.66 10.84 -20.65
N GLY A 87 -17.89 11.61 -21.43
CA GLY A 87 -17.45 12.97 -21.12
C GLY A 87 -16.27 13.04 -20.15
N ASP A 88 -16.21 12.12 -19.19
CA ASP A 88 -15.10 11.93 -18.24
C ASP A 88 -14.71 10.44 -18.20
N TYR A 89 -13.42 10.14 -18.33
CA TYR A 89 -12.94 8.77 -18.42
C TYR A 89 -12.92 8.04 -17.08
N ALA A 90 -12.70 8.74 -15.96
CA ALA A 90 -12.75 8.14 -14.64
C ALA A 90 -14.20 7.81 -14.25
N TYR A 91 -15.13 8.71 -14.53
CA TYR A 91 -16.57 8.47 -14.43
C TYR A 91 -16.98 7.26 -15.29
N GLY A 92 -16.57 7.23 -16.57
CA GLY A 92 -16.86 6.11 -17.47
C GLY A 92 -16.33 4.78 -16.97
N ALA A 93 -15.07 4.72 -16.52
CA ALA A 93 -14.48 3.50 -15.96
C ALA A 93 -15.18 3.05 -14.67
N SER A 94 -15.48 3.99 -13.76
CA SER A 94 -16.09 3.69 -12.47
C SER A 94 -17.48 3.05 -12.59
N ASN A 95 -18.27 3.46 -13.60
CA ASN A 95 -19.57 2.86 -13.93
C ASN A 95 -19.50 1.35 -14.21
N PHE A 96 -18.35 0.85 -14.67
CA PHE A 96 -18.13 -0.58 -14.88
C PHE A 96 -17.47 -1.25 -13.68
N ILE A 97 -16.53 -0.56 -13.02
CA ILE A 97 -15.75 -1.12 -11.92
C ILE A 97 -16.61 -1.27 -10.66
N VAL A 98 -17.30 -0.22 -10.25
CA VAL A 98 -18.03 -0.18 -8.96
C VAL A 98 -19.06 -1.31 -8.84
N PRO A 99 -19.89 -1.63 -9.86
CA PRO A 99 -20.82 -2.75 -9.79
C PRO A 99 -20.16 -4.13 -9.64
N LEU A 100 -18.90 -4.28 -10.06
CA LEU A 100 -18.14 -5.54 -9.98
C LEU A 100 -17.42 -5.71 -8.64
N LEU A 101 -17.30 -4.66 -7.82
CA LEU A 101 -16.67 -4.75 -6.51
C LEU A 101 -17.62 -5.42 -5.51
N PRO A 102 -17.22 -6.54 -4.87
CA PRO A 102 -18.07 -7.18 -3.87
C PRO A 102 -18.46 -6.23 -2.73
N THR A 103 -19.68 -6.36 -2.24
CA THR A 103 -20.23 -5.48 -1.19
C THR A 103 -19.39 -5.48 0.08
N GLN A 104 -18.74 -6.59 0.42
CA GLN A 104 -17.90 -6.72 1.63
C GLN A 104 -16.39 -6.64 1.36
N LEU A 105 -16.00 -6.08 0.21
CA LEU A 105 -14.59 -5.92 -0.15
C LEU A 105 -13.94 -4.82 0.69
N ASN A 106 -12.72 -5.09 1.17
CA ASN A 106 -11.82 -4.09 1.75
C ASN A 106 -10.64 -3.90 0.79
N THR A 107 -10.53 -2.73 0.15
CA THR A 107 -9.48 -2.43 -0.83
C THR A 107 -9.17 -0.95 -0.82
N ALA A 108 -7.89 -0.59 -0.95
CA ALA A 108 -7.54 0.75 -1.39
C ALA A 108 -7.70 0.84 -2.90
N ILE A 109 -8.14 2.00 -3.37
CA ILE A 109 -8.33 2.29 -4.78
C ILE A 109 -7.44 3.50 -5.10
N ARG A 110 -6.42 3.27 -5.93
CA ARG A 110 -5.61 4.35 -6.50
C ARG A 110 -5.91 4.42 -7.98
N HIS A 111 -6.08 5.62 -8.51
CA HIS A 111 -6.39 5.77 -9.92
C HIS A 111 -5.81 7.06 -10.48
N GLY A 112 -5.71 7.12 -11.81
CA GLY A 112 -5.07 8.20 -12.53
C GLY A 112 -4.41 7.69 -13.80
N ASP A 113 -3.78 8.57 -14.54
CA ASP A 113 -3.15 8.23 -15.81
C ASP A 113 -1.79 7.57 -15.58
N LEU A 114 -1.38 6.70 -16.52
CA LEU A 114 -0.03 6.15 -16.52
C LEU A 114 0.95 7.22 -17.04
N ILE A 115 1.56 7.95 -16.12
CA ILE A 115 2.56 8.97 -16.47
C ILE A 115 3.94 8.32 -16.58
N SER A 116 4.62 8.55 -17.70
CA SER A 116 6.00 8.08 -17.90
C SER A 116 6.79 9.09 -18.73
N GLU A 117 8.09 9.19 -18.45
CA GLU A 117 9.02 9.92 -19.31
C GLU A 117 9.19 9.21 -20.67
N ASN A 118 9.18 7.87 -20.68
CA ASN A 118 9.33 7.04 -21.88
C ASN A 118 7.97 6.62 -22.47
N ARG A 119 7.09 7.59 -22.67
CA ARG A 119 5.67 7.41 -23.06
C ARG A 119 5.41 6.35 -24.13
N ARG A 120 6.15 6.39 -25.24
CA ARG A 120 5.97 5.43 -26.35
C ARG A 120 6.67 4.10 -26.11
N GLY A 121 7.87 4.15 -25.52
CA GLY A 121 8.63 2.94 -25.21
C GLY A 121 7.91 2.07 -24.19
N ASP A 122 7.25 2.69 -23.21
CA ASP A 122 6.52 1.97 -22.17
C ASP A 122 5.22 1.34 -22.69
N VAL A 123 4.55 1.95 -23.67
CA VAL A 123 3.46 1.28 -24.42
C VAL A 123 4.01 0.07 -25.19
N GLY A 124 5.17 0.19 -25.84
CA GLY A 124 5.82 -0.93 -26.51
C GLY A 124 6.24 -2.05 -25.54
N TYR A 125 6.71 -1.68 -24.35
CA TYR A 125 6.99 -2.61 -23.26
C TYR A 125 5.72 -3.33 -22.79
N LEU A 126 4.61 -2.59 -22.62
CA LEU A 126 3.32 -3.18 -22.26
C LEU A 126 2.85 -4.19 -23.31
N ALA A 127 2.91 -3.82 -24.60
CA ALA A 127 2.50 -4.69 -25.70
C ALA A 127 3.35 -5.97 -25.80
N SER A 128 4.66 -5.88 -25.56
CA SER A 128 5.57 -7.04 -25.61
C SER A 128 5.50 -7.93 -24.37
N THR A 129 5.30 -7.35 -23.19
CA THR A 129 5.30 -8.08 -21.91
C THR A 129 3.92 -8.65 -21.58
N TYR A 130 2.85 -7.96 -21.96
CA TYR A 130 1.47 -8.31 -21.65
C TYR A 130 0.64 -8.39 -22.95
N PRO A 131 0.86 -9.43 -23.77
CA PRO A 131 0.23 -9.55 -25.10
C PRO A 131 -1.29 -9.70 -25.06
N HIS A 132 -1.87 -9.93 -23.87
CA HIS A 132 -3.32 -9.95 -23.67
C HIS A 132 -3.95 -8.55 -23.55
N LEU A 133 -3.15 -7.49 -23.39
CA LEU A 133 -3.63 -6.11 -23.35
C LEU A 133 -4.02 -5.63 -24.76
N ARG A 134 -5.16 -4.96 -24.85
CA ARG A 134 -5.69 -4.37 -26.09
C ARG A 134 -5.20 -2.93 -26.23
N LEU A 135 -4.05 -2.76 -26.87
CA LEU A 135 -3.39 -1.46 -27.03
C LEU A 135 -3.57 -0.85 -28.43
N ASP A 136 -4.49 -1.37 -29.24
CA ASP A 136 -4.78 -0.83 -30.56
C ASP A 136 -5.25 0.63 -30.47
N GLY A 137 -4.52 1.54 -31.12
CA GLY A 137 -4.82 2.97 -31.08
C GLY A 137 -4.23 3.72 -29.89
N VAL A 138 -3.64 3.02 -28.91
CA VAL A 138 -2.95 3.64 -27.77
C VAL A 138 -1.53 4.05 -28.20
N GLY A 139 -1.30 5.36 -28.34
CA GLY A 139 -0.05 5.92 -28.83
C GLY A 139 0.92 6.40 -27.75
N ALA A 140 0.48 6.55 -26.51
CA ALA A 140 1.29 7.01 -25.37
C ALA A 140 0.68 6.55 -24.03
N THR A 141 1.49 6.49 -22.97
CA THR A 141 1.01 6.03 -21.65
C THR A 141 -0.04 6.95 -21.03
N GLU A 142 -0.05 8.26 -21.32
CA GLU A 142 -1.08 9.19 -20.80
C GLU A 142 -2.49 8.89 -21.32
N GLN A 143 -2.62 8.13 -22.40
CA GLN A 143 -3.91 7.63 -22.89
C GLN A 143 -4.41 6.42 -22.09
N ILE A 144 -3.60 5.90 -21.16
CA ILE A 144 -3.94 4.74 -20.34
C ILE A 144 -4.34 5.24 -18.94
N TYR A 145 -5.65 5.27 -18.70
CA TYR A 145 -6.19 5.44 -17.36
C TYR A 145 -6.06 4.13 -16.57
N CYS A 146 -5.44 4.20 -15.40
CA CYS A 146 -5.18 3.08 -14.53
C CYS A 146 -6.04 3.13 -13.27
N VAL A 147 -6.51 1.97 -12.83
CA VAL A 147 -7.14 1.76 -11.53
C VAL A 147 -6.43 0.61 -10.83
N HIS A 148 -5.66 0.94 -9.79
CA HIS A 148 -5.02 -0.04 -8.93
C HIS A 148 -5.91 -0.40 -7.74
N LEU A 149 -6.14 -1.71 -7.57
CA LEU A 149 -6.89 -2.31 -6.47
C LEU A 149 -5.97 -3.18 -5.63
N SER A 150 -5.98 -2.97 -4.31
CA SER A 150 -5.18 -3.75 -3.36
C SER A 150 -5.99 -4.87 -2.68
N ASN A 151 -5.28 -5.82 -2.07
CA ASN A 151 -5.86 -6.83 -1.18
C ASN A 151 -7.03 -7.66 -1.73
N LEU A 152 -7.03 -7.93 -3.03
CA LEU A 152 -8.05 -8.76 -3.68
C LEU A 152 -7.87 -10.24 -3.36
N SER A 153 -8.96 -10.97 -3.18
CA SER A 153 -8.87 -12.44 -3.28
C SER A 153 -8.60 -12.84 -4.74
N PRO A 154 -7.95 -13.99 -5.02
CA PRO A 154 -7.77 -14.46 -6.39
C PRO A 154 -9.08 -14.50 -7.19
N GLY A 155 -10.14 -15.08 -6.60
CA GLY A 155 -11.46 -15.15 -7.25
C GLY A 155 -12.10 -13.77 -7.48
N THR A 156 -11.91 -12.80 -6.58
CA THR A 156 -12.40 -11.43 -6.78
C THR A 156 -11.70 -10.76 -7.95
N ARG A 157 -10.38 -10.90 -8.06
CA ARG A 157 -9.59 -10.34 -9.16
C ARG A 157 -10.06 -10.92 -10.49
N ASP A 158 -10.25 -12.24 -10.56
CA ASP A 158 -10.68 -12.92 -11.78
C ASP A 158 -12.11 -12.53 -12.19
N ALA A 159 -13.01 -12.39 -11.21
CA ALA A 159 -14.38 -11.93 -11.46
C ALA A 159 -14.42 -10.50 -12.00
N ILE A 160 -13.59 -9.59 -11.47
CA ILE A 160 -13.48 -8.21 -11.96
C ILE A 160 -12.96 -8.20 -13.41
N GLU A 161 -11.87 -8.92 -13.70
CA GLU A 161 -11.35 -9.01 -15.07
C GLU A 161 -12.44 -9.53 -16.02
N LEU A 162 -13.10 -10.63 -15.66
CA LEU A 162 -14.13 -11.23 -16.49
C LEU A 162 -15.30 -10.27 -16.75
N GLY A 163 -15.74 -9.53 -15.73
CA GLY A 163 -16.84 -8.58 -15.85
C GLY A 163 -16.50 -7.35 -16.69
N LEU A 164 -15.22 -6.95 -16.74
CA LEU A 164 -14.76 -5.81 -17.55
C LEU A 164 -14.50 -6.19 -19.02
N ARG A 165 -14.30 -7.47 -19.33
CA ARG A 165 -14.06 -7.93 -20.70
C ARG A 165 -15.21 -7.52 -21.63
N GLY A 166 -14.87 -6.75 -22.66
CA GLY A 166 -15.83 -6.27 -23.65
C GLY A 166 -16.51 -4.95 -23.29
N THR A 167 -16.21 -4.36 -22.12
CA THR A 167 -16.65 -2.99 -21.81
C THR A 167 -15.88 -1.97 -22.67
N PRO A 168 -16.50 -0.84 -23.06
CA PRO A 168 -15.85 0.23 -23.79
C PRO A 168 -14.55 0.70 -23.14
N GLY A 169 -13.50 0.86 -23.94
CA GLY A 169 -12.21 1.37 -23.48
C GLY A 169 -11.39 0.41 -22.59
N PHE A 170 -11.90 -0.76 -22.20
CA PHE A 170 -11.11 -1.68 -21.37
C PHE A 170 -9.93 -2.29 -22.14
N ILE A 171 -8.71 -1.97 -21.70
CA ILE A 171 -7.45 -2.46 -22.27
C ILE A 171 -7.13 -3.85 -21.72
N GLY A 172 -7.25 -4.03 -20.41
CA GLY A 172 -6.96 -5.30 -19.73
C GLY A 172 -6.53 -5.12 -18.28
N VAL A 173 -6.00 -6.20 -17.70
CA VAL A 173 -5.51 -6.23 -16.31
C VAL A 173 -4.05 -6.67 -16.27
N VAL A 174 -3.25 -5.95 -15.49
CA VAL A 174 -1.88 -6.34 -15.11
C VAL A 174 -1.90 -6.79 -13.65
N ASP A 175 -1.35 -7.98 -13.37
CA ASP A 175 -1.11 -8.43 -12.01
C ASP A 175 0.08 -7.64 -11.43
N THR A 176 -0.17 -6.89 -10.35
CA THR A 176 0.82 -6.07 -9.66
C THR A 176 1.12 -6.60 -8.26
N THR A 177 0.81 -7.88 -8.00
CA THR A 177 1.07 -8.55 -6.72
C THR A 177 2.57 -8.59 -6.43
N LEU A 178 3.38 -8.92 -7.44
CA LEU A 178 4.83 -8.96 -7.36
C LEU A 178 5.45 -7.68 -7.96
N GLN A 179 6.72 -7.44 -7.66
CA GLN A 179 7.47 -6.32 -8.16
C GLN A 179 7.61 -6.37 -9.68
N SER A 180 7.31 -5.25 -10.35
CA SER A 180 7.47 -5.10 -11.79
C SER A 180 7.73 -3.64 -12.17
N PRO A 181 8.25 -3.35 -13.38
CA PRO A 181 8.38 -1.98 -13.88
C PRO A 181 7.05 -1.21 -13.85
N ILE A 182 5.93 -1.86 -14.19
CA ILE A 182 4.61 -1.22 -14.11
C ILE A 182 4.22 -0.90 -12.68
N LYS A 183 4.48 -1.80 -11.72
CA LYS A 183 4.21 -1.54 -10.29
C LYS A 183 4.98 -0.31 -9.80
N ASN A 184 6.22 -0.12 -10.25
CA ASN A 184 7.00 1.07 -9.95
C ASN A 184 6.35 2.35 -10.48
N LEU A 185 5.99 2.37 -11.76
CA LEU A 185 5.35 3.53 -12.38
C LEU A 185 4.08 3.92 -11.63
N ILE A 186 3.13 2.99 -11.49
CA ILE A 186 1.82 3.29 -10.88
C ILE A 186 1.92 3.68 -9.39
N SER A 187 2.98 3.25 -8.69
CA SER A 187 3.16 3.62 -7.28
C SER A 187 3.39 5.12 -7.09
N GLY A 188 3.99 5.79 -8.08
CA GLY A 188 4.29 7.22 -8.06
C GLY A 188 3.29 8.09 -8.81
N THR A 189 2.50 7.52 -9.74
CA THR A 189 1.63 8.33 -10.62
C THR A 189 0.16 8.31 -10.22
N LEU A 190 -0.32 7.27 -9.53
CA LEU A 190 -1.74 7.16 -9.21
C LEU A 190 -2.09 7.91 -7.93
N SER A 191 -3.14 8.73 -7.98
CA SER A 191 -3.68 9.42 -6.81
C SER A 191 -4.38 8.43 -5.88
N ALA A 192 -4.25 8.64 -4.58
CA ALA A 192 -4.86 7.80 -3.56
C ALA A 192 -5.96 8.58 -2.83
N ASN A 193 -7.18 8.53 -3.37
CA ASN A 193 -8.29 9.37 -2.91
C ASN A 193 -9.54 8.57 -2.52
N LEU A 194 -9.46 7.23 -2.59
CA LEU A 194 -10.62 6.37 -2.35
C LEU A 194 -10.23 5.06 -1.65
N LEU A 195 -10.91 4.75 -0.56
CA LEU A 195 -10.79 3.51 0.18
C LEU A 195 -12.16 2.86 0.26
N LYS A 196 -12.26 1.58 -0.08
CA LYS A 196 -13.48 0.80 0.13
C LYS A 196 -13.33 -0.02 1.41
N ALA A 197 -14.24 0.20 2.36
CA ALA A 197 -14.35 -0.51 3.62
C ALA A 197 -15.73 -1.19 3.71
N GLY A 198 -15.80 -2.44 3.28
CA GLY A 198 -17.07 -3.14 3.08
C GLY A 198 -17.97 -2.36 2.12
N SER A 199 -19.19 -2.03 2.56
CA SER A 199 -20.16 -1.29 1.76
C SER A 199 -19.95 0.23 1.73
N THR A 200 -18.95 0.73 2.45
CA THR A 200 -18.67 2.16 2.56
C THR A 200 -17.46 2.56 1.73
N TYR A 201 -17.54 3.68 1.03
CA TYR A 201 -16.40 4.38 0.46
C TYR A 201 -15.99 5.52 1.38
N ILE A 202 -14.68 5.62 1.62
CA ILE A 202 -14.05 6.71 2.38
C ILE A 202 -13.21 7.50 1.39
N SER A 203 -13.40 8.81 1.31
CA SER A 203 -12.59 9.72 0.48
C SER A 203 -11.97 10.85 1.29
N ALA A 204 -11.16 11.67 0.64
CA ALA A 204 -10.73 12.96 1.15
C ALA A 204 -11.78 14.06 0.86
N HIS A 205 -11.74 15.13 1.64
CA HIS A 205 -12.31 16.44 1.32
C HIS A 205 -11.35 17.54 1.78
N TYR A 206 -11.46 18.73 1.17
CA TYR A 206 -10.70 19.90 1.62
C TYR A 206 -10.99 20.26 3.08
N ASP A 207 -9.96 20.62 3.84
CA ASP A 207 -10.00 20.85 5.31
C ASP A 207 -10.95 21.98 5.77
N GLU A 208 -11.61 22.69 4.84
CA GLU A 208 -12.60 23.75 5.11
C GLU A 208 -14.04 23.22 5.27
N ILE A 209 -14.28 21.96 4.93
CA ILE A 209 -15.60 21.33 5.00
C ILE A 209 -15.69 20.49 6.27
N GLU A 210 -16.76 20.64 7.05
CA GLU A 210 -16.98 19.76 8.19
C GLU A 210 -17.19 18.29 7.74
N PRO A 211 -16.64 17.29 8.44
CA PRO A 211 -16.75 15.89 8.05
C PRO A 211 -18.21 15.41 8.13
N LYS A 212 -18.77 14.94 7.02
CA LYS A 212 -20.19 14.51 6.94
C LYS A 212 -20.35 13.34 5.96
N GLU A 213 -21.40 12.55 6.16
CA GLU A 213 -21.87 11.59 5.17
C GLU A 213 -22.26 12.30 3.86
N GLY A 214 -22.05 11.63 2.73
CA GLY A 214 -22.51 12.07 1.41
C GLY A 214 -21.61 13.09 0.70
N VAL A 215 -20.47 13.46 1.28
CA VAL A 215 -19.48 14.31 0.63
C VAL A 215 -18.50 13.43 -0.15
N TYR A 216 -18.53 13.53 -1.48
CA TYR A 216 -17.53 12.95 -2.39
C TYR A 216 -17.18 13.98 -3.45
N GLU A 217 -15.95 14.46 -3.44
CA GLU A 217 -15.46 15.50 -4.36
C GLU A 217 -14.75 14.92 -5.59
N GLY A 218 -14.70 13.59 -5.73
CA GLY A 218 -14.09 12.93 -6.88
C GLY A 218 -15.05 12.74 -8.05
N ASN A 219 -14.53 12.16 -9.13
CA ASN A 219 -15.24 11.98 -10.40
C ASN A 219 -15.73 10.54 -10.65
N TRP A 220 -15.60 9.63 -9.70
CA TRP A 220 -16.19 8.30 -9.83
C TRP A 220 -17.69 8.29 -9.54
N ASP A 221 -18.45 7.52 -10.31
CA ASP A 221 -19.78 7.10 -9.92
C ASP A 221 -19.69 5.95 -8.90
N LEU A 222 -20.03 6.24 -7.64
CA LEU A 222 -20.06 5.26 -6.55
C LEU A 222 -21.44 4.60 -6.40
N GLY A 223 -22.39 4.90 -7.30
CA GLY A 223 -23.75 4.41 -7.27
C GLY A 223 -24.47 4.78 -5.98
N THR A 224 -25.17 3.81 -5.38
CA THR A 224 -25.91 4.00 -4.12
C THR A 224 -25.10 3.59 -2.89
N ALA A 225 -23.79 3.40 -3.02
CA ALA A 225 -22.96 3.03 -1.88
C ALA A 225 -22.91 4.16 -0.85
N ARG A 226 -22.74 3.79 0.42
CA ARG A 226 -22.50 4.78 1.47
C ARG A 226 -21.14 5.43 1.21
N THR A 227 -21.11 6.76 1.20
CA THR A 227 -19.85 7.50 1.05
C THR A 227 -19.68 8.45 2.22
N VAL A 228 -18.46 8.48 2.76
CA VAL A 228 -18.03 9.40 3.79
C VAL A 228 -16.71 10.02 3.38
N SER A 229 -16.36 11.15 3.97
CA SER A 229 -15.08 11.78 3.72
C SER A 229 -14.40 12.19 5.02
N VAL A 230 -13.07 12.20 4.97
CA VAL A 230 -12.19 12.71 6.03
C VAL A 230 -11.28 13.81 5.48
N PHE A 231 -10.61 14.55 6.36
CA PHE A 231 -9.72 15.63 5.94
C PHE A 231 -8.62 15.11 5.01
N GLU A 232 -8.30 15.85 3.95
CA GLU A 232 -7.34 15.45 2.93
C GLU A 232 -5.99 15.10 3.54
N VAL A 233 -5.50 15.95 4.46
CA VAL A 233 -4.23 15.71 5.16
C VAL A 233 -4.23 14.38 5.92
N LEU A 234 -5.37 14.03 6.54
CA LEU A 234 -5.50 12.80 7.32
C LEU A 234 -5.69 11.57 6.43
N PHE A 235 -6.46 11.69 5.35
CA PHE A 235 -6.60 10.65 4.34
C PHE A 235 -5.24 10.32 3.75
N GLY A 236 -4.56 11.34 3.24
CA GLY A 236 -3.27 11.25 2.56
C GLY A 236 -2.19 10.63 3.43
N GLN A 237 -2.19 10.87 4.75
CA GLN A 237 -1.22 10.31 5.68
C GLN A 237 -1.53 8.86 6.09
N TYR A 238 -2.79 8.52 6.39
CA TYR A 238 -3.10 7.26 7.12
C TYR A 238 -4.06 6.31 6.40
N LEU A 239 -4.74 6.76 5.33
CA LEU A 239 -5.70 5.95 4.57
C LEU A 239 -5.20 5.60 3.16
N VAL A 240 -3.89 5.73 2.92
CA VAL A 240 -3.23 5.37 1.67
C VAL A 240 -2.51 4.03 1.80
N TYR A 241 -2.87 3.08 0.94
CA TYR A 241 -2.11 1.85 0.76
C TYR A 241 -0.78 2.17 0.04
N LYS A 242 0.33 1.95 0.74
CA LYS A 242 1.69 2.16 0.21
C LYS A 242 2.06 0.98 -0.70
N ILE A 243 2.05 1.22 -2.02
CA ILE A 243 2.47 0.22 -3.01
C ILE A 243 3.97 0.02 -2.88
N GLN A 244 4.43 -1.22 -2.71
CA GLN A 244 5.86 -1.54 -2.74
C GLN A 244 6.43 -1.30 -4.14
N ARG A 245 7.42 -0.41 -4.24
CA ARG A 245 8.24 -0.17 -5.43
C ARG A 245 9.72 -0.39 -5.12
N SER A 246 10.51 -0.69 -6.14
CA SER A 246 11.97 -0.58 -6.05
C SER A 246 12.33 0.90 -5.91
N SER A 247 13.12 1.26 -4.91
CA SER A 247 13.59 2.64 -4.76
C SER A 247 14.79 2.89 -5.67
N ASP A 248 14.82 4.05 -6.30
CA ASP A 248 15.99 4.66 -6.93
C ASP A 248 16.66 5.71 -6.02
N GLY A 249 16.19 5.85 -4.77
CA GLY A 249 16.68 6.81 -3.79
C GLY A 249 16.07 8.22 -3.90
N ALA A 250 15.19 8.48 -4.87
CA ALA A 250 14.65 9.81 -5.15
C ALA A 250 13.70 10.36 -4.07
N LEU A 251 13.14 9.50 -3.20
CA LEU A 251 12.12 9.87 -2.20
C LEU A 251 12.61 9.74 -0.74
N SER A 252 13.93 9.67 -0.57
CA SER A 252 14.62 9.35 0.70
C SER A 252 14.38 10.32 1.87
N ARG A 253 13.89 11.55 1.65
CA ARG A 253 13.64 12.53 2.72
C ARG A 253 12.36 12.26 3.51
N ASN A 254 11.26 11.95 2.82
CA ASN A 254 9.98 11.62 3.44
C ASN A 254 9.98 10.27 4.18
N GLU A 255 10.88 9.40 3.76
CA GLU A 255 11.07 8.04 4.22
C GLU A 255 11.58 7.94 5.67
N ALA A 256 12.40 8.90 6.16
CA ALA A 256 12.85 8.94 7.55
C ALA A 256 11.71 9.18 8.58
N LEU A 257 10.57 9.72 8.14
CA LEU A 257 9.43 10.01 9.00
C LEU A 257 8.80 8.76 9.58
N ILE A 258 8.79 7.62 8.87
CA ILE A 258 8.21 6.39 9.42
C ILE A 258 9.02 5.86 10.61
N LEU A 259 10.34 5.98 10.58
CA LEU A 259 11.18 5.56 11.71
C LEU A 259 11.04 6.54 12.87
N THR A 260 10.97 7.84 12.56
CA THR A 260 10.70 8.88 13.56
C THR A 260 9.32 8.69 14.22
N SER A 261 8.33 8.20 13.48
CA SER A 261 7.00 7.88 14.02
C SER A 261 7.05 6.73 15.04
N LEU A 262 7.99 5.78 14.86
CA LEU A 262 8.23 4.68 15.77
C LEU A 262 8.96 5.20 17.02
N ASP A 263 10.13 5.81 16.83
CA ASP A 263 10.96 6.37 17.89
C ASP A 263 11.66 7.66 17.43
N ALA A 264 11.59 8.71 18.27
CA ALA A 264 12.11 10.03 17.93
C ALA A 264 13.65 10.06 17.79
N SER A 265 14.38 9.09 18.34
CA SER A 265 15.84 8.99 18.20
C SER A 265 16.31 8.70 16.77
N TYR A 266 15.41 8.24 15.89
CA TYR A 266 15.71 7.97 14.48
C TYR A 266 15.74 9.21 13.60
N SER A 267 15.30 10.36 14.10
CA SER A 267 15.30 11.58 13.30
C SER A 267 16.69 11.86 12.75
N ARG A 268 16.78 12.00 11.42
CA ARG A 268 18.00 12.46 10.74
C ARG A 268 19.24 11.57 10.94
N LYS A 269 19.11 10.35 11.49
CA LYS A 269 20.16 9.33 11.36
C LYS A 269 20.16 8.88 9.89
N THR A 270 21.33 8.84 9.26
CA THR A 270 21.49 8.05 8.03
C THR A 270 21.03 6.62 8.32
N SER A 271 20.19 6.04 7.45
CA SER A 271 19.67 4.67 7.53
C SER A 271 20.75 3.57 7.63
N SER A 272 22.03 3.95 7.55
CA SER A 272 23.21 3.10 7.61
C SER A 272 23.43 2.38 8.95
N LYS A 273 22.71 2.74 10.02
CA LYS A 273 22.86 2.09 11.35
C LYS A 273 21.79 1.04 11.66
N ILE A 274 20.72 0.97 10.87
CA ILE A 274 19.66 -0.01 11.13
C ILE A 274 20.09 -1.38 10.63
N ASP A 275 19.91 -2.38 11.49
CA ASP A 275 20.16 -3.78 11.18
C ASP A 275 18.91 -4.65 11.35
N VAL A 276 18.96 -5.85 10.78
CA VAL A 276 17.93 -6.88 10.92
C VAL A 276 18.58 -8.17 11.41
N SER A 277 18.01 -8.75 12.46
CA SER A 277 18.49 -10.00 13.03
C SER A 277 17.40 -11.05 13.19
N ILE A 278 17.84 -12.30 13.22
CA ILE A 278 17.04 -13.46 13.58
C ILE A 278 17.91 -14.41 14.40
N THR A 279 17.35 -15.01 15.44
CA THR A 279 18.08 -16.01 16.24
C THR A 279 18.12 -17.34 15.49
N ASP A 280 19.22 -18.09 15.60
CA ASP A 280 19.38 -19.40 14.96
C ASP A 280 18.19 -20.33 15.27
N SER A 281 17.82 -20.43 16.54
CA SER A 281 16.66 -21.24 16.97
C SER A 281 15.33 -20.85 16.30
N LYS A 282 15.17 -19.58 15.93
CA LYS A 282 13.97 -19.09 15.25
C LYS A 282 14.10 -19.30 13.76
N PHE A 283 15.27 -19.05 13.19
CA PHE A 283 15.54 -19.36 11.79
C PHE A 283 15.32 -20.86 11.52
N ASP A 284 15.90 -21.72 12.35
CA ASP A 284 15.70 -23.16 12.33
C ASP A 284 14.22 -23.52 12.48
N TYR A 285 13.49 -22.90 13.41
CA TYR A 285 12.05 -23.14 13.52
C TYR A 285 11.30 -22.77 12.23
N LEU A 286 11.63 -21.62 11.61
CA LEU A 286 11.04 -21.20 10.34
C LEU A 286 11.36 -22.18 9.22
N THR A 287 12.57 -22.73 9.19
CA THR A 287 13.10 -23.64 8.15
C THR A 287 12.97 -25.13 8.47
N SER A 288 12.41 -25.53 9.62
CA SER A 288 12.23 -26.94 9.97
C SER A 288 10.78 -27.30 10.30
N ALA A 289 10.00 -26.39 10.88
CA ALA A 289 8.62 -26.67 11.29
C ALA A 289 7.63 -26.79 10.12
N LYS A 290 8.05 -26.45 8.89
CA LYS A 290 7.21 -26.44 7.67
C LYS A 290 7.62 -27.42 6.56
N GLY A 291 8.63 -28.28 6.74
CA GLY A 291 8.95 -29.40 5.80
C GLY A 291 8.87 -29.05 4.30
N VAL A 292 8.14 -29.85 3.51
CA VAL A 292 7.91 -29.67 2.05
C VAL A 292 7.39 -28.27 1.65
N ASN A 293 6.81 -27.49 2.58
CA ASN A 293 6.41 -26.11 2.28
C ASN A 293 7.59 -25.15 2.09
N LEU A 294 8.82 -25.50 2.44
CA LEU A 294 9.96 -24.57 2.38
C LEU A 294 10.52 -24.36 0.99
N GLU A 295 10.71 -25.42 0.21
CA GLU A 295 11.01 -25.30 -1.23
C GLU A 295 9.86 -24.59 -1.94
N ASN A 296 8.63 -24.98 -1.60
CA ASN A 296 7.42 -24.33 -2.09
C ASN A 296 7.26 -22.89 -1.62
N MET A 297 8.03 -22.37 -0.67
CA MET A 297 8.00 -20.97 -0.25
C MET A 297 9.23 -20.19 -0.73
N GLY A 298 10.19 -20.84 -1.40
CA GLY A 298 11.46 -20.23 -1.81
C GLY A 298 12.49 -20.13 -0.67
N LEU A 299 12.24 -20.79 0.47
CA LEU A 299 13.10 -20.77 1.65
C LEU A 299 14.12 -21.90 1.70
N GLY A 300 13.99 -22.93 0.85
CA GLY A 300 14.83 -24.13 0.90
C GLY A 300 16.33 -23.91 0.70
N HIS A 301 16.73 -22.76 0.13
CA HIS A 301 18.14 -22.40 -0.11
C HIS A 301 18.55 -21.08 0.54
N LEU A 302 17.64 -20.43 1.28
CA LEU A 302 17.88 -19.11 1.86
C LEU A 302 18.67 -19.28 3.16
N THR A 303 19.74 -18.53 3.36
CA THR A 303 20.43 -18.42 4.65
C THR A 303 19.76 -17.39 5.56
N SER A 304 20.07 -17.41 6.86
CA SER A 304 19.66 -16.36 7.80
C SER A 304 20.10 -14.98 7.31
N ASP A 305 21.35 -14.85 6.86
CA ASP A 305 21.91 -13.59 6.36
C ASP A 305 21.18 -13.09 5.11
N GLN A 306 20.81 -13.99 4.20
CA GLN A 306 20.05 -13.63 3.00
C GLN A 306 18.63 -13.18 3.37
N LEU A 307 17.96 -13.84 4.31
CA LEU A 307 16.65 -13.43 4.81
C LEU A 307 16.73 -12.04 5.48
N CYS A 308 17.69 -11.84 6.37
CA CYS A 308 17.92 -10.56 7.03
C CYS A 308 18.19 -9.46 5.99
N SER A 309 18.98 -9.75 4.95
CA SER A 309 19.26 -8.80 3.87
C SER A 309 18.01 -8.40 3.07
N LEU A 310 17.14 -9.36 2.74
CA LEU A 310 15.87 -9.08 2.05
C LEU A 310 14.92 -8.24 2.90
N VAL A 311 14.84 -8.51 4.20
CA VAL A 311 14.02 -7.73 5.14
C VAL A 311 14.63 -6.34 5.33
N LEU A 312 15.96 -6.25 5.46
CA LEU A 312 16.68 -4.99 5.61
C LEU A 312 16.49 -4.07 4.41
N ASP A 313 16.45 -4.62 3.20
CA ASP A 313 16.04 -3.88 1.99
C ASP A 313 14.67 -3.23 2.17
N LYS A 314 13.67 -3.97 2.66
CA LYS A 314 12.32 -3.41 2.88
C LYS A 314 12.24 -2.41 4.00
N VAL A 315 13.01 -2.62 5.08
CA VAL A 315 13.14 -1.66 6.19
C VAL A 315 13.77 -0.36 5.71
N ARG A 316 14.86 -0.44 4.93
CA ARG A 316 15.58 0.71 4.36
C ARG A 316 14.76 1.49 3.34
N HIS A 317 13.82 0.82 2.67
CA HIS A 317 12.84 1.47 1.78
C HIS A 317 11.52 1.75 2.49
N HIS A 318 11.49 1.62 3.82
CA HIS A 318 10.39 2.09 4.67
C HIS A 318 9.04 1.45 4.33
N TYR A 319 9.04 0.21 3.87
CA TYR A 319 7.84 -0.59 3.65
C TYR A 319 7.49 -1.34 4.93
N LEU A 320 7.16 -0.57 5.96
CA LEU A 320 6.69 -1.07 7.25
C LEU A 320 5.19 -0.80 7.36
N TYR A 321 4.45 -1.82 7.77
CA TYR A 321 2.99 -1.80 7.87
C TYR A 321 2.54 -2.26 9.24
N GLY A 322 1.32 -1.89 9.62
CA GLY A 322 0.70 -2.37 10.85
C GLY A 322 1.51 -2.07 12.11
N LEU A 323 2.01 -0.85 12.22
CA LEU A 323 2.81 -0.35 13.34
C LEU A 323 1.97 -0.43 14.62
N ARG A 324 2.55 -1.00 15.67
CA ARG A 324 1.93 -1.18 16.99
C ARG A 324 2.94 -0.80 18.06
N LEU A 325 2.58 0.19 18.86
CA LEU A 325 3.29 0.50 20.10
C LEU A 325 2.63 -0.30 21.22
N LEU A 326 3.42 -1.08 21.95
CA LEU A 326 2.96 -1.87 23.09
C LEU A 326 3.15 -1.10 24.41
N GLU A 327 2.41 -1.49 25.45
CA GLU A 327 2.50 -0.86 26.78
C GLU A 327 3.90 -0.96 27.42
N ASN A 328 4.69 -1.96 27.05
CA ASN A 328 6.08 -2.14 27.52
C ASN A 328 7.11 -1.34 26.70
N GLY A 329 6.67 -0.52 25.74
CA GLY A 329 7.54 0.27 24.87
C GLY A 329 7.99 -0.45 23.59
N ASP A 330 7.75 -1.77 23.46
CA ASP A 330 8.10 -2.50 22.23
C ASP A 330 7.29 -1.95 21.04
N LEU A 331 7.97 -1.87 19.90
CA LEU A 331 7.40 -1.45 18.62
C LEU A 331 7.34 -2.65 17.68
N LEU A 332 6.14 -3.02 17.23
CA LEU A 332 5.92 -4.12 16.29
C LEU A 332 5.42 -3.59 14.95
N CYS A 333 5.90 -4.17 13.85
CA CYS A 333 5.39 -3.90 12.51
C CYS A 333 5.53 -5.16 11.64
N SER A 334 5.12 -5.08 10.39
CA SER A 334 5.41 -6.12 9.39
C SER A 334 5.89 -5.52 8.07
N THR A 335 6.52 -6.36 7.26
CA THR A 335 6.85 -6.07 5.86
C THR A 335 6.54 -7.27 4.98
N LEU A 336 6.55 -7.07 3.66
CA LEU A 336 6.45 -8.15 2.68
C LEU A 336 7.74 -8.25 1.90
N ILE A 337 8.24 -9.48 1.78
CA ILE A 337 9.38 -9.83 0.93
C ILE A 337 8.92 -10.75 -0.20
N GLU A 338 9.66 -10.73 -1.30
CA GLU A 338 9.46 -11.64 -2.42
C GLU A 338 10.58 -12.68 -2.43
N LEU A 339 10.19 -13.95 -2.54
CA LEU A 339 11.07 -15.11 -2.54
C LEU A 339 10.96 -15.82 -3.87
N GLU A 340 12.08 -15.98 -4.55
CA GLU A 340 12.14 -16.75 -5.78
C GLU A 340 11.91 -18.23 -5.50
N ARG A 341 11.22 -18.90 -6.42
CA ARG A 341 10.95 -20.34 -6.35
C ARG A 341 11.50 -21.03 -7.58
N ALA A 342 12.13 -22.19 -7.40
CA ALA A 342 12.58 -23.00 -8.52
C ALA A 342 11.37 -23.43 -9.38
N GLY A 343 11.35 -23.00 -10.64
CA GLY A 343 10.34 -23.44 -11.63
C GLY A 343 8.91 -22.96 -11.39
N SER A 344 8.66 -21.98 -10.51
CA SER A 344 7.32 -21.39 -10.29
C SER A 344 7.39 -19.88 -10.04
N SER A 345 6.23 -19.21 -10.05
CA SER A 345 6.15 -17.78 -9.73
C SER A 345 6.65 -17.50 -8.32
N SER A 346 7.35 -16.39 -8.13
CA SER A 346 7.82 -15.94 -6.82
C SER A 346 6.70 -15.88 -5.78
N TYR A 347 7.08 -16.00 -4.51
CA TYR A 347 6.20 -15.95 -3.38
C TYR A 347 6.35 -14.68 -2.58
N ARG A 348 5.22 -14.11 -2.19
CA ARG A 348 5.20 -12.97 -1.29
C ARG A 348 4.96 -13.45 0.13
N ALA A 349 5.87 -13.18 1.04
CA ALA A 349 5.81 -13.60 2.44
C ALA A 349 5.69 -12.40 3.38
N GLU A 350 4.81 -12.50 4.38
CA GLU A 350 4.70 -11.48 5.44
C GLU A 350 5.68 -11.78 6.58
N VAL A 351 6.55 -10.82 6.88
CA VAL A 351 7.54 -10.91 7.96
C VAL A 351 7.14 -9.94 9.06
N GLY A 352 6.91 -10.47 10.26
CA GLY A 352 6.66 -9.66 11.46
C GLY A 352 7.98 -9.26 12.10
N LEU A 353 8.09 -8.00 12.54
CA LEU A 353 9.30 -7.39 13.08
C LEU A 353 9.02 -6.78 14.46
N ARG A 354 10.02 -6.82 15.34
CA ARG A 354 10.08 -6.05 16.58
C ARG A 354 11.29 -5.13 16.52
N LEU A 355 11.09 -3.83 16.67
CA LEU A 355 12.18 -2.87 16.79
C LEU A 355 12.65 -2.78 18.23
N GLU A 356 13.96 -2.85 18.42
CA GLU A 356 14.65 -2.54 19.68
C GLU A 356 15.42 -1.23 19.47
N PRO A 357 14.88 -0.08 19.94
CA PRO A 357 15.43 1.23 19.61
C PRO A 357 16.87 1.45 20.06
N ASP A 358 17.22 0.93 21.24
CA ASP A 358 18.54 1.10 21.85
C ASP A 358 19.66 0.44 21.01
N ASP A 359 19.33 -0.65 20.30
CA ASP A 359 20.25 -1.43 19.48
C ASP A 359 20.15 -1.09 17.98
N ASP A 360 19.30 -0.13 17.59
CA ASP A 360 18.99 0.20 16.19
C ASP A 360 18.64 -1.06 15.34
N THR A 361 18.02 -2.08 15.95
CA THR A 361 17.86 -3.42 15.32
C THR A 361 16.40 -3.87 15.25
N PHE A 362 15.99 -4.33 14.07
CA PHE A 362 14.74 -5.07 13.88
C PHE A 362 14.96 -6.57 14.05
N HIS A 363 14.26 -7.17 15.00
CA HIS A 363 14.24 -8.61 15.22
C HIS A 363 13.09 -9.25 14.45
N ILE A 364 13.38 -10.26 13.64
CA ILE A 364 12.34 -11.06 12.99
C ILE A 364 11.56 -11.83 14.07
N THR A 365 10.25 -11.62 14.12
CA THR A 365 9.36 -12.23 15.12
C THR A 365 8.52 -13.37 14.57
N THR A 366 7.99 -13.21 13.36
CA THR A 366 7.12 -14.18 12.69
C THR A 366 7.36 -14.17 11.19
N PHE A 367 7.03 -15.29 10.55
CA PHE A 367 7.08 -15.44 9.09
C PHE A 367 5.85 -16.23 8.68
N TYR A 368 5.04 -15.67 7.78
CA TYR A 368 3.76 -16.26 7.38
C TYR A 368 3.84 -17.01 6.06
#